data_AF-A0AAE1V665-F1
#
_entry.id   AF-A0AAE1V665-F1
#
_cell.length_a   1.000
_cell.length_b   1.000
_cell.length_c   1.000
_cell.angle_alpha   90.00
_cell.angle_beta   90.00
_cell.angle_gamma   90.00
#
_symmetry.space_group_name_H-M   'P 1'
#
loop_
_entity.id
_entity.type
_entity.pdbx_description
1 polymer ?
#
loop_
_entity_poly.entity_id
_entity_poly.type
_entity_poly.pdbx_seq_one_letter_code
_entity_poly.pdbx_strand_id
1 'polypeptide(L)'
;MDVRKIVVIVEDAEESRTALQWALHNLLRYGDLVILLHVFPNLRSRSNKKLRHLRLKGFQLALSFQDLCNNFPNVVDLLQTKTEIVVTEGDQDGGKIAAMVRDIGASALVVGLHDHSFLYKMAMAHNNIASNLKCKVLAIKQPTQLTTTRKRTSISLPNSSTNMDFSQIEITALSVPEIDPPRIPYQVCPDPHAIIWRKGRSRRWTRGD
;
A
#
# COMPACT_ATOMS: atom_id res chain seq x y z
N MET A 1 5.74 -30.17 -13.17
CA MET A 1 4.66 -29.32 -12.60
C MET A 1 5.30 -28.01 -12.22
N ASP A 2 4.78 -26.88 -12.73
CA ASP A 2 5.36 -25.58 -12.41
C ASP A 2 5.05 -25.21 -10.96
N VAL A 3 6.10 -24.94 -10.18
CA VAL A 3 6.01 -24.52 -8.78
C VAL A 3 5.36 -23.14 -8.72
N ARG A 4 4.22 -23.01 -8.02
CA ARG A 4 3.55 -21.71 -7.87
C ARG A 4 4.33 -20.87 -6.87
N LYS A 5 4.64 -19.64 -7.28
CA LYS A 5 5.31 -18.67 -6.43
C LYS A 5 4.29 -17.70 -5.88
N ILE A 6 4.26 -17.56 -4.56
CA ILE A 6 3.38 -16.67 -3.83
C ILE A 6 4.26 -15.63 -3.14
N VAL A 7 4.11 -14.37 -3.52
CA VAL A 7 4.87 -13.27 -2.92
C VAL A 7 4.04 -12.63 -1.82
N VAL A 8 4.61 -12.47 -0.63
CA VAL A 8 3.99 -11.78 0.49
C VAL A 8 4.81 -10.53 0.81
N ILE A 9 4.17 -9.37 0.85
CA ILE A 9 4.81 -8.11 1.20
C ILE A 9 4.98 -8.03 2.72
N VAL A 10 6.23 -7.86 3.14
CA VAL A 10 6.63 -7.76 4.55
C VAL A 10 6.77 -6.29 4.93
N GLU A 11 5.85 -5.83 5.78
CA GLU A 11 5.87 -4.50 6.38
C GLU A 11 5.94 -4.60 7.91
N ASP A 12 6.42 -3.54 8.55
CA ASP A 12 6.48 -3.40 10.02
C ASP A 12 5.10 -2.97 10.54
N ALA A 13 4.09 -3.82 10.28
CA ALA A 13 2.68 -3.58 10.55
C ALA A 13 1.98 -4.91 10.90
N GLU A 14 1.04 -4.87 11.85
CA GLU A 14 0.31 -6.07 12.29
C GLU A 14 -0.64 -6.60 11.19
N GLU A 15 -1.10 -5.72 10.30
CA GLU A 15 -1.91 -6.07 9.14
C GLU A 15 -1.10 -6.92 8.14
N SER A 16 0.23 -6.70 8.04
CA SER A 16 1.11 -7.52 7.19
C SER A 16 1.29 -8.93 7.77
N ARG A 17 1.40 -9.05 9.09
CA ARG A 17 1.45 -10.37 9.78
C ARG A 17 0.14 -11.13 9.62
N THR A 18 -0.99 -10.43 9.79
CA THR A 18 -2.33 -10.98 9.59
C THR A 18 -2.52 -11.45 8.14
N ALA A 19 -2.02 -10.70 7.16
CA ALA A 19 -2.06 -11.08 5.75
C ALA A 19 -1.27 -12.35 5.46
N LEU A 20 -0.07 -12.50 6.05
CA LEU A 20 0.71 -13.73 5.96
C LEU A 20 -0.06 -14.91 6.58
N GLN A 21 -0.57 -14.76 7.80
CA GLN A 21 -1.36 -15.80 8.47
C GLN A 21 -2.58 -16.23 7.64
N TRP A 22 -3.30 -15.27 7.07
CA TRP A 22 -4.42 -15.57 6.18
C TRP A 22 -3.97 -16.34 4.93
N ALA A 23 -2.84 -15.96 4.33
CA ALA A 23 -2.30 -16.64 3.16
C ALA A 23 -1.88 -18.09 3.48
N LEU A 24 -1.23 -18.30 4.63
CA LEU A 24 -0.85 -19.64 5.11
C LEU A 24 -2.07 -20.56 5.23
N HIS A 25 -3.20 -20.03 5.72
CA HIS A 25 -4.41 -20.82 5.95
C HIS A 25 -5.26 -21.05 4.68
N ASN A 26 -5.33 -20.06 3.78
CA ASN A 26 -6.35 -20.05 2.71
C ASN A 26 -5.77 -20.20 1.30
N LEU A 27 -4.51 -19.84 1.09
CA LEU A 27 -3.93 -19.74 -0.25
C LEU A 27 -2.94 -20.87 -0.54
N LEU A 28 -2.10 -21.22 0.43
CA LEU A 28 -0.96 -22.11 0.21
C LEU A 28 -1.37 -23.57 0.10
N ARG A 29 -0.70 -24.27 -0.81
CA ARG A 29 -0.83 -25.71 -1.06
C ARG A 29 0.54 -26.38 -1.05
N TYR A 30 0.53 -27.72 -1.01
CA TYR A 30 1.77 -28.49 -1.06
C TYR A 30 2.52 -28.22 -2.35
N GLY A 31 3.81 -27.91 -2.22
CA GLY A 31 4.69 -27.57 -3.34
C GLY A 31 4.69 -26.09 -3.73
N ASP A 32 3.96 -25.21 -3.04
CA ASP A 32 4.05 -23.77 -3.27
C ASP A 32 5.35 -23.18 -2.66
N LEU A 33 5.90 -22.17 -3.32
CA LEU A 33 7.05 -21.39 -2.86
C LEU A 33 6.58 -20.04 -2.31
N VAL A 34 6.83 -19.79 -1.04
CA VAL A 34 6.49 -18.51 -0.39
C VAL A 34 7.71 -17.60 -0.41
N ILE A 35 7.55 -16.41 -0.97
CA ILE A 35 8.61 -15.41 -1.05
C ILE A 35 8.22 -14.22 -0.19
N LEU A 36 8.96 -14.01 0.89
CA LEU A 36 8.82 -12.88 1.81
C LEU A 36 9.61 -11.69 1.23
N LEU A 37 8.89 -10.73 0.66
CA LEU A 37 9.48 -9.56 0.01
C LEU A 37 9.37 -8.34 0.91
N HIS A 38 10.52 -7.85 1.39
CA HIS A 38 10.63 -6.55 2.04
C HIS A 38 11.28 -5.54 1.10
N VAL A 39 10.62 -4.40 0.92
CA VAL A 39 11.16 -3.27 0.18
C VAL A 39 11.42 -2.13 1.15
N PHE A 40 12.66 -1.65 1.21
CA PHE A 40 13.00 -0.48 2.01
C PHE A 40 13.19 0.74 1.10
N PRO A 41 12.88 1.96 1.59
CA PRO A 41 12.87 3.15 0.75
C PRO A 41 14.27 3.54 0.29
N ASN A 42 14.40 3.80 -1.02
CA ASN A 42 15.54 4.46 -1.62
C ASN A 42 15.48 5.94 -1.27
N LEU A 43 16.45 6.41 -0.49
CA LEU A 43 16.59 7.81 -0.13
C LEU A 43 17.84 8.34 -0.83
N ARG A 44 17.63 9.01 -1.97
CA ARG A 44 18.67 9.72 -2.72
C ARG A 44 19.38 10.66 -1.72
N SER A 45 20.68 10.45 -1.47
CA SER A 45 21.53 11.16 -0.48
C SER A 45 21.78 10.49 0.89
N ARG A 46 21.71 9.16 1.00
CA ARG A 46 22.16 8.46 2.24
C ARG A 46 23.53 7.81 2.10
N SER A 47 24.28 7.83 3.20
CA SER A 47 25.55 7.12 3.31
C SER A 47 25.34 5.60 3.22
N ASN A 48 26.33 4.89 2.65
CA ASN A 48 26.33 3.43 2.54
C ASN A 48 26.06 2.72 3.88
N LYS A 49 26.50 3.30 5.01
CA LYS A 49 26.23 2.77 6.36
C LYS A 49 24.73 2.75 6.68
N LYS A 50 24.01 3.85 6.37
CA LYS A 50 22.57 3.96 6.59
C LYS A 50 21.80 2.97 5.70
N LEU A 51 22.25 2.76 4.46
CA LEU A 51 21.65 1.79 3.53
C LEU A 51 21.80 0.36 4.03
N ARG A 52 23.01 -0.02 4.48
CA ARG A 52 23.27 -1.34 5.09
C ARG A 52 22.39 -1.57 6.31
N HIS A 53 22.23 -0.56 7.16
CA HIS A 53 21.37 -0.65 8.33
C HIS A 53 19.89 -0.90 7.96
N LEU A 54 19.35 -0.20 6.96
CA LEU A 54 17.99 -0.46 6.47
C LEU A 54 17.83 -1.88 5.93
N ARG A 55 18.80 -2.36 5.14
CA ARG A 55 18.77 -3.73 4.61
C ARG A 55 18.80 -4.77 5.72
N LEU A 56 19.63 -4.58 6.74
CA LEU A 56 19.69 -5.46 7.92
C LEU A 56 18.37 -5.45 8.70
N LYS A 57 17.80 -4.26 8.95
CA LYS A 57 16.49 -4.13 9.61
C LYS A 57 15.39 -4.85 8.83
N GLY A 58 15.36 -4.67 7.50
CA GLY A 58 14.42 -5.36 6.62
C GLY A 58 14.58 -6.88 6.63
N PHE A 59 15.82 -7.37 6.66
CA PHE A 59 16.09 -8.80 6.77
C PHE A 59 15.66 -9.38 8.11
N GLN A 60 15.94 -8.68 9.21
CA GLN A 60 15.48 -9.08 10.54
C GLN A 60 13.95 -9.12 10.63
N LEU A 61 13.27 -8.15 10.01
CA LEU A 61 11.81 -8.15 9.92
C LEU A 61 11.31 -9.37 9.13
N ALA A 62 11.89 -9.66 7.97
CA ALA A 62 11.52 -10.83 7.18
C ALA A 62 11.79 -12.17 7.89
N LEU A 63 12.86 -12.26 8.69
CA LEU A 63 13.11 -13.41 9.56
C LEU A 63 11.97 -13.62 10.57
N SER A 64 11.48 -12.56 11.20
CA SER A 64 10.34 -12.69 12.13
C SER A 64 9.07 -13.21 11.44
N PHE A 65 8.88 -12.89 10.15
CA PHE A 65 7.78 -13.45 9.35
C PHE A 65 8.03 -14.90 8.97
N GLN A 66 9.28 -15.28 8.70
CA GLN A 66 9.65 -16.67 8.47
C GLN A 66 9.41 -17.53 9.71
N ASP A 67 9.69 -16.99 10.91
CA ASP A 67 9.38 -17.67 12.16
C ASP A 67 7.87 -17.90 12.32
N LEU A 68 7.01 -16.98 11.86
CA LEU A 68 5.56 -17.20 11.84
C LEU A 68 5.16 -18.34 10.91
N CYS A 69 5.82 -18.48 9.75
CA CYS A 69 5.60 -19.63 8.87
C CYS A 69 6.00 -20.96 9.55
N ASN A 70 7.11 -20.96 10.28
CA ASN A 70 7.65 -22.16 10.94
C ASN A 70 6.89 -22.56 12.21
N ASN A 71 6.30 -21.60 12.92
CA ASN A 71 5.56 -21.85 14.15
C ASN A 71 4.06 -22.13 13.91
N PHE A 72 3.61 -22.14 12.64
CA PHE A 72 2.19 -22.27 12.33
C PHE A 72 1.71 -23.73 12.53
N PRO A 73 0.86 -24.01 13.55
CA PRO A 73 0.38 -25.36 13.80
C PRO A 73 -0.45 -25.83 12.59
N ASN A 74 -0.22 -27.06 12.14
CA ASN A 74 -0.83 -27.76 10.98
C ASN A 74 -0.21 -27.50 9.59
N VAL A 75 0.70 -26.54 9.42
CA VAL A 75 1.39 -26.30 8.13
C VAL A 75 2.70 -27.07 8.05
N VAL A 76 3.44 -27.16 9.15
CA VAL A 76 4.84 -27.59 9.16
C VAL A 76 5.04 -29.10 8.90
N ASP A 77 4.07 -29.95 9.20
CA ASP A 77 4.19 -31.40 8.99
C ASP A 77 3.65 -31.90 7.64
N LEU A 78 2.81 -31.10 6.96
CA LEU A 78 2.17 -31.48 5.69
C LEU A 78 2.57 -30.60 4.51
N LEU A 79 3.09 -29.41 4.75
CA LEU A 79 3.51 -28.46 3.74
C LEU A 79 5.02 -28.24 3.89
N GLN A 80 5.83 -28.93 3.08
CA GLN A 80 7.21 -28.52 2.79
C GLN A 80 7.21 -27.20 1.99
N THR A 81 6.51 -26.17 2.46
CA THR A 81 6.49 -24.86 1.84
C THR A 81 7.84 -24.21 2.08
N LYS A 82 8.65 -24.21 1.02
CA LYS A 82 9.93 -23.50 1.02
C LYS A 82 9.64 -22.01 1.18
N THR A 83 10.28 -21.38 2.16
CA THR A 83 10.22 -19.94 2.38
C THR A 83 11.52 -19.30 1.91
N GLU A 84 11.44 -18.25 1.10
CA GLU A 84 12.59 -17.47 0.64
C GLU A 84 12.44 -16.01 1.06
N ILE A 85 13.52 -15.41 1.56
CA ILE A 85 13.53 -14.00 1.98
C ILE A 85 14.21 -13.17 0.90
N VAL A 86 13.53 -12.12 0.45
CA VAL A 86 14.04 -11.15 -0.51
C VAL A 86 13.93 -9.76 0.09
N VAL A 87 15.07 -9.11 0.29
CA VAL A 87 15.14 -7.74 0.81
C VAL A 87 15.78 -6.85 -0.24
N THR A 88 15.04 -5.87 -0.72
CA THR A 88 15.47 -5.01 -1.83
C THR A 88 15.23 -3.54 -1.54
N GLU A 89 16.06 -2.70 -2.16
CA GLU A 89 15.86 -1.26 -2.18
C GLU A 89 14.83 -0.92 -3.26
N GLY A 90 13.85 -0.08 -2.92
CA GLY A 90 12.80 0.31 -3.86
C GLY A 90 12.33 1.75 -3.71
N ASP A 91 11.53 2.15 -4.69
CA ASP A 91 10.85 3.43 -4.78
C ASP A 91 9.62 3.48 -3.86
N GLN A 92 9.16 4.70 -3.55
CA GLN A 92 7.96 4.89 -2.74
C GLN A 92 6.68 4.58 -3.51
N ASP A 93 6.74 4.61 -4.85
CA ASP A 93 5.61 4.46 -5.76
C ASP A 93 5.26 2.99 -6.04
N GLY A 94 6.05 2.04 -5.55
CA GLY A 94 5.82 0.60 -5.72
C GLY A 94 6.25 0.03 -7.08
N GLY A 95 6.91 0.81 -7.94
CA GLY A 95 7.40 0.35 -9.24
C GLY A 95 8.41 -0.78 -9.11
N LYS A 96 9.28 -0.74 -8.10
CA LYS A 96 10.24 -1.80 -7.80
C LYS A 96 9.56 -3.08 -7.35
N ILE A 97 8.49 -2.98 -6.57
CA ILE A 97 7.69 -4.15 -6.16
C ILE A 97 7.08 -4.78 -7.41
N ALA A 98 6.44 -4.00 -8.27
CA ALA A 98 5.82 -4.52 -9.49
C ALA A 98 6.84 -5.19 -10.43
N ALA A 99 8.04 -4.62 -10.56
CA ALA A 99 9.14 -5.23 -11.32
C ALA A 99 9.60 -6.56 -10.69
N MET A 100 9.88 -6.58 -9.38
CA MET A 100 10.33 -7.78 -8.68
C MET A 100 9.30 -8.92 -8.75
N VAL A 101 8.02 -8.62 -8.54
CA VAL A 101 6.93 -9.61 -8.60
C VAL A 101 6.81 -10.20 -10.00
N ARG A 102 7.03 -9.40 -11.04
CA ARG A 102 7.06 -9.84 -12.44
C ARG A 102 8.28 -10.71 -12.74
N ASP A 103 9.46 -10.29 -12.31
CA ASP A 103 10.73 -11.01 -12.53
C ASP A 103 10.75 -12.37 -11.81
N ILE A 104 10.17 -12.41 -10.61
CA ILE A 104 9.96 -13.65 -9.87
C ILE A 104 9.01 -14.59 -10.63
N GLY A 105 8.08 -14.05 -11.41
CA GLY A 105 6.99 -14.81 -12.03
C GLY A 105 5.95 -15.23 -11.00
N ALA A 106 5.59 -14.31 -10.10
CA ALA A 106 4.63 -14.60 -9.05
C ALA A 106 3.24 -14.94 -9.62
N SER A 107 2.60 -15.95 -9.05
CA SER A 107 1.21 -16.30 -9.36
C SER A 107 0.21 -15.46 -8.55
N ALA A 108 0.59 -15.10 -7.32
CA ALA A 108 -0.17 -14.21 -6.44
C ALA A 108 0.76 -13.30 -5.62
N LEU A 109 0.26 -12.11 -5.32
CA LEU A 109 0.84 -11.10 -4.44
C LEU A 109 -0.11 -10.86 -3.27
N VAL A 110 0.35 -11.07 -2.04
CA VAL A 110 -0.41 -10.83 -0.81
C VAL A 110 0.14 -9.59 -0.10
N VAL A 111 -0.75 -8.69 0.30
CA VAL A 111 -0.40 -7.43 0.97
C VAL A 111 -1.34 -7.18 2.15
N GLY A 112 -0.80 -6.70 3.26
CA GLY A 112 -1.62 -6.18 4.37
C GLY A 112 -2.22 -4.82 4.00
N LEU A 113 -3.52 -4.65 4.20
CA LEU A 113 -4.21 -3.40 3.91
C LEU A 113 -4.26 -2.51 5.15
N HIS A 114 -3.50 -1.41 5.10
CA HIS A 114 -3.50 -0.34 6.10
C HIS A 114 -3.18 1.01 5.45
N ASP A 115 -3.40 2.13 6.17
CA ASP A 115 -3.35 3.52 5.66
C ASP A 115 -1.98 3.95 5.09
N HIS A 116 -0.94 3.19 5.39
CA HIS A 116 0.43 3.44 4.91
C HIS A 116 1.05 2.24 4.18
N SER A 117 0.21 1.27 3.79
CA SER A 117 0.62 0.08 3.06
C SER A 117 1.25 0.43 1.71
N PHE A 118 2.12 -0.45 1.22
CA PHE A 118 2.67 -0.33 -0.13
C PHE A 118 1.56 -0.29 -1.18
N LEU A 119 0.47 -1.03 -0.99
CA LEU A 119 -0.66 -1.03 -1.91
C LEU A 119 -1.33 0.35 -1.98
N TYR A 120 -1.55 1.00 -0.83
CA TYR A 120 -2.13 2.35 -0.79
C TYR A 120 -1.21 3.36 -1.49
N LYS A 121 0.09 3.34 -1.19
CA LYS A 121 1.08 4.22 -1.84
C LYS A 121 1.13 4.03 -3.36
N MET A 122 1.08 2.77 -3.81
CA MET A 122 1.09 2.43 -5.23
C MET A 122 -0.21 2.83 -5.94
N ALA A 123 -1.36 2.80 -5.25
CA ALA A 123 -2.64 3.27 -5.78
C ALA A 123 -2.72 4.82 -5.85
N MET A 124 -2.06 5.52 -4.93
CA MET A 124 -1.97 6.99 -4.94
C MET A 124 -0.93 7.53 -5.93
N ALA A 125 0.03 6.71 -6.34
CA ALA A 125 0.97 7.10 -7.38
C ALA A 125 0.20 7.35 -8.68
N HIS A 126 0.38 8.52 -9.31
CA HIS A 126 -0.27 8.90 -10.57
C HIS A 126 0.13 8.05 -11.80
N ASN A 127 0.79 6.92 -11.57
CA ASN A 127 1.24 5.97 -12.57
C ASN A 127 0.41 4.70 -12.42
N ASN A 128 0.01 4.09 -13.55
CA ASN A 128 -0.69 2.79 -13.57
C ASN A 128 0.23 1.61 -13.17
N ILE A 129 0.91 1.71 -12.03
CA ILE A 129 1.84 0.69 -11.54
C ILE A 129 1.08 -0.58 -11.13
N ALA A 130 -0.16 -0.43 -10.65
CA ALA A 130 -1.02 -1.58 -10.38
C ALA A 130 -1.32 -2.42 -11.63
N SER A 131 -1.49 -1.81 -12.82
CA SER A 131 -1.71 -2.57 -14.06
C SER A 131 -0.46 -3.29 -14.56
N ASN A 132 0.71 -3.01 -13.97
CA ASN A 132 1.95 -3.71 -14.25
C ASN A 132 2.07 -5.04 -13.49
N LEU A 133 1.19 -5.33 -12.54
CA LEU A 133 1.17 -6.62 -11.86
C LEU A 133 0.44 -7.64 -12.76
N LYS A 134 1.17 -8.64 -13.25
CA LYS A 134 0.60 -9.74 -14.06
C LYS A 134 0.04 -10.89 -13.20
N CYS A 135 -0.12 -10.68 -11.89
CA CYS A 135 -0.49 -11.70 -10.91
C CYS A 135 -1.77 -11.30 -10.16
N LYS A 136 -2.40 -12.27 -9.49
CA LYS A 136 -3.53 -12.00 -8.59
C LYS A 136 -3.05 -11.20 -7.38
N VAL A 137 -3.67 -10.07 -7.06
CA VAL A 137 -3.32 -9.26 -5.88
C VAL A 137 -4.40 -9.47 -4.82
N LEU A 138 -3.98 -9.82 -3.60
CA LEU A 138 -4.83 -10.06 -2.45
C LEU A 138 -4.47 -9.06 -1.36
N ALA A 139 -5.38 -8.13 -1.09
CA ALA A 139 -5.25 -7.14 -0.03
C ALA A 139 -6.04 -7.62 1.19
N ILE A 140 -5.34 -7.95 2.28
CA ILE A 140 -5.97 -8.49 3.48
C ILE A 140 -6.08 -7.40 4.53
N LYS A 141 -7.30 -7.06 4.91
CA LYS A 141 -7.59 -6.14 6.01
C LYS A 141 -7.73 -6.92 7.31
N GLN A 142 -7.14 -6.42 8.39
CA GLN A 142 -7.37 -6.99 9.70
C GLN A 142 -8.83 -6.78 10.12
N PRO A 143 -9.52 -7.78 10.68
CA PRO A 143 -10.86 -7.61 11.22
C PRO A 143 -10.82 -6.55 12.32
N THR A 144 -11.47 -5.40 12.09
CA THR A 144 -11.60 -4.38 13.12
C THR A 144 -12.50 -4.95 14.20
N GLN A 145 -11.96 -5.18 15.41
CA GLN A 145 -12.81 -5.50 16.55
C GLN A 145 -13.83 -4.36 16.71
N LEU A 146 -15.12 -4.68 16.67
CA LEU A 146 -16.20 -3.73 16.81
C LEU A 146 -16.20 -3.17 18.24
N THR A 147 -15.32 -2.22 18.51
CA THR A 147 -15.37 -1.39 19.71
C THR A 147 -15.46 0.08 19.30
N THR A 148 -16.68 0.60 19.45
CA THR A 148 -17.03 2.01 19.59
C THR A 148 -17.13 2.84 18.29
N THR A 149 -18.36 2.90 17.77
CA THR A 149 -19.06 4.12 17.33
C THR A 149 -18.23 5.21 16.64
N ARG A 150 -17.95 5.06 15.35
CA ARG A 150 -17.90 6.20 14.42
C ARG A 150 -19.09 6.10 13.49
N LYS A 151 -20.04 7.03 13.65
CA LYS A 151 -21.14 7.26 12.72
C LYS A 151 -20.57 7.48 11.31
N ARG A 152 -20.65 6.47 10.45
CA ARG A 152 -20.88 6.68 9.02
C ARG A 152 -22.27 6.16 8.72
N THR A 153 -23.11 7.09 8.32
CA THR A 153 -24.46 6.85 7.82
C THR A 153 -24.39 6.03 6.53
N SER A 154 -24.62 4.73 6.63
CA SER A 154 -25.30 3.97 5.58
C SER A 154 -26.38 3.13 6.26
N ILE A 155 -27.61 3.40 5.86
CA ILE A 155 -28.83 2.79 6.36
C ILE A 155 -28.93 1.37 5.78
N SER A 156 -29.10 0.36 6.65
CA SER A 156 -29.95 -0.80 6.36
C SER A 156 -30.38 -1.48 7.67
N LEU A 157 -31.69 -1.74 7.76
CA LEU A 157 -32.48 -2.16 8.91
C LEU A 157 -32.10 -3.52 9.54
N PRO A 158 -32.54 -3.78 10.80
CA PRO A 158 -32.19 -4.97 11.57
C PRO A 158 -33.19 -6.12 11.36
N ASN A 159 -32.70 -7.35 11.57
CA ASN A 159 -33.36 -8.53 12.16
C ASN A 159 -33.03 -9.83 11.41
N SER A 160 -32.17 -10.65 12.00
CA SER A 160 -32.43 -12.07 12.28
C SER A 160 -31.14 -12.73 12.75
N SER A 161 -31.17 -13.22 13.98
CA SER A 161 -30.14 -14.05 14.59
C SER A 161 -29.95 -15.36 13.82
N THR A 162 -28.74 -15.59 13.31
CA THR A 162 -28.06 -16.89 13.38
C THR A 162 -26.59 -16.69 12.99
N ASN A 163 -25.74 -16.67 14.02
CA ASN A 163 -24.53 -17.50 14.15
C ASN A 163 -23.94 -18.06 12.83
N MET A 164 -22.77 -17.52 12.45
CA MET A 164 -21.72 -18.00 11.53
C MET A 164 -21.26 -16.87 10.59
N ASP A 165 -20.56 -15.86 11.11
CA ASP A 165 -19.92 -14.84 10.27
C ASP A 165 -18.60 -15.39 9.71
N PHE A 166 -18.72 -16.20 8.66
CA PHE A 166 -17.62 -16.46 7.74
C PHE A 166 -17.29 -15.17 6.99
N SER A 167 -15.99 -14.86 6.95
CA SER A 167 -15.34 -13.79 6.19
C SER A 167 -16.19 -13.23 5.04
N GLN A 168 -16.76 -12.04 5.25
CA GLN A 168 -17.13 -11.20 4.12
C GLN A 168 -15.85 -10.88 3.34
N ILE A 169 -15.67 -11.57 2.22
CA ILE A 169 -14.75 -11.12 1.17
C ILE A 169 -15.44 -9.92 0.54
N GLU A 170 -15.24 -8.74 1.13
CA GLU A 170 -15.69 -7.49 0.55
C GLU A 170 -14.81 -7.22 -0.67
N ILE A 171 -15.30 -7.59 -1.86
CA ILE A 171 -14.69 -7.19 -3.14
C ILE A 171 -15.00 -5.70 -3.32
N THR A 172 -14.24 -4.86 -2.61
CA THR A 172 -14.31 -3.42 -2.75
C THR A 172 -13.32 -3.01 -3.82
N ALA A 173 -13.79 -2.25 -4.82
CA ALA A 173 -12.86 -1.48 -5.64
C ALA A 173 -12.12 -0.52 -4.70
N LEU A 174 -10.79 -0.41 -4.83
CA LEU A 174 -10.00 0.55 -4.06
C LEU A 174 -10.57 1.95 -4.31
N SER A 175 -11.40 2.45 -3.39
CA SER A 175 -11.91 3.80 -3.45
C SER A 175 -10.83 4.74 -2.93
N VAL A 176 -10.17 5.43 -3.85
CA VAL A 176 -9.31 6.56 -3.52
C VAL A 176 -10.18 7.60 -2.80
N PRO A 177 -9.76 8.15 -1.63
CA PRO A 177 -10.45 9.29 -1.05
C PRO A 177 -10.51 10.40 -2.10
N GLU A 178 -11.70 10.88 -2.40
CA GLU A 178 -11.89 12.00 -3.31
C GLU A 178 -11.20 13.22 -2.69
N ILE A 179 -10.02 13.55 -3.19
CA ILE A 179 -9.36 14.81 -2.85
C ILE A 179 -10.17 15.87 -3.58
N ASP A 180 -11.00 16.58 -2.83
CA ASP A 180 -11.71 17.76 -3.35
C ASP A 180 -10.67 18.62 -4.07
N PRO A 181 -10.84 18.90 -5.38
CA PRO A 181 -9.93 19.80 -6.08
C PRO A 181 -9.92 21.13 -5.32
N PRO A 182 -8.75 21.76 -5.10
CA PRO A 182 -8.72 23.05 -4.44
C PRO A 182 -9.64 23.99 -5.21
N ARG A 183 -10.66 24.52 -4.53
CA ARG A 183 -11.63 25.43 -5.12
C ARG A 183 -10.87 26.60 -5.72
N ILE A 184 -10.75 26.61 -7.06
CA ILE A 184 -10.30 27.79 -7.78
C ILE A 184 -11.40 28.83 -7.57
N PRO A 185 -11.15 29.95 -6.89
CA PRO A 185 -12.14 31.02 -6.85
C PRO A 185 -12.11 31.69 -8.22
N TYR A 186 -13.01 31.30 -9.12
CA TYR A 186 -13.28 32.14 -10.27
C TYR A 186 -14.09 33.35 -9.79
N GLN A 187 -13.47 34.53 -9.78
CA GLN A 187 -14.22 35.76 -9.97
C GLN A 187 -14.37 35.95 -11.47
N VAL A 188 -15.54 35.58 -11.98
CA VAL A 188 -15.99 36.07 -13.28
C VAL A 188 -16.22 37.57 -13.12
N CYS A 189 -15.27 38.39 -13.57
CA CYS A 189 -15.49 39.83 -13.71
C CYS A 189 -16.59 40.03 -14.77
N PRO A 190 -17.74 40.65 -14.44
CA PRO A 190 -18.84 40.78 -15.38
C PRO A 190 -18.68 41.89 -16.42
N ASP A 191 -17.52 42.57 -16.51
CA ASP A 191 -17.37 43.69 -17.45
C ASP A 191 -15.91 43.88 -17.93
N PRO A 192 -15.63 43.75 -19.25
CA PRO A 192 -14.32 44.01 -19.83
C PRO A 192 -13.88 45.48 -19.81
N HIS A 193 -14.73 46.45 -19.41
CA HIS A 193 -14.38 47.87 -19.32
C HIS A 193 -13.86 48.33 -17.94
N ALA A 194 -13.90 47.47 -16.90
CA ALA A 194 -13.53 47.86 -15.54
C ALA A 194 -12.00 47.92 -15.27
N ILE A 195 -11.15 47.49 -16.21
CA ILE A 195 -9.68 47.54 -16.06
C ILE A 195 -9.17 48.93 -16.43
N ILE A 196 -9.39 49.91 -15.55
CA ILE A 196 -8.79 51.24 -15.66
C ILE A 196 -7.34 51.15 -15.19
N TRP A 197 -6.41 51.02 -16.15
CA TRP A 197 -4.98 51.20 -15.91
C TRP A 197 -4.69 52.65 -15.49
N ARG A 198 -4.64 52.94 -14.19
CA ARG A 198 -4.06 54.20 -13.70
C ARG A 198 -2.55 54.15 -13.88
N LYS A 199 -2.05 54.71 -14.99
CA LYS A 199 -0.64 55.10 -15.12
C LYS A 199 -0.32 56.17 -14.07
N GLY A 200 0.41 55.79 -13.02
CA GLY A 200 0.95 56.72 -12.04
C GLY A 200 1.86 57.75 -12.73
N ARG A 201 1.53 59.04 -12.60
CA ARG A 201 2.39 60.14 -13.03
C ARG A 201 3.68 60.12 -12.21
N SER A 202 4.81 59.96 -12.88
CA SER A 202 6.14 60.26 -12.34
C SER A 202 6.19 61.73 -11.94
N ARG A 203 6.34 62.02 -10.64
CA ARG A 203 6.61 63.37 -10.15
C ARG A 203 8.13 63.57 -10.14
N ARG A 204 8.57 64.36 -11.10
CA ARG A 204 9.92 64.90 -11.27
C ARG A 204 10.27 65.75 -10.05
N TRP A 205 11.39 65.45 -9.41
CA TRP A 205 11.97 66.25 -8.32
C TRP A 205 12.61 67.50 -8.92
N THR A 206 12.17 68.68 -8.53
CA THR A 206 12.86 69.96 -8.83
C THR A 206 13.38 70.52 -7.52
N ARG A 207 14.72 70.66 -7.42
CA ARG A 207 15.41 71.44 -6.39
C ARG A 207 15.06 72.91 -6.56
N GLY A 208 14.69 73.58 -5.47
CA GLY A 208 14.60 75.02 -5.39
C GLY A 208 15.80 75.54 -4.59
N ASP A 209 16.46 76.54 -5.16
CA ASP A 209 17.39 77.46 -4.48
C ASP A 209 16.64 78.38 -3.51
#